data_AF-A0A2E2WN72-F1
#
_entry.id   AF-A0A2E2WN72-F1
#
_cell.length_a   1.000
_cell.length_b   1.000
_cell.length_c   1.000
_cell.angle_alpha   90.00
_cell.angle_beta   90.00
_cell.angle_gamma   90.00
#
_symmetry.space_group_name_H-M   'P 1'
#
loop_
_entity.id
_entity.type
_entity.pdbx_description
1 polymer ?
#
loop_
_entity_poly.entity_id
_entity_poly.type
_entity_poly.pdbx_seq_one_letter_code
_entity_poly.pdbx_strand_id
1 'polypeptide(L)' 'MKNINIKNLGLQDYQIVFNNMREFTQNRDESTPDEIWILEHFPVFTQGKGGKAEHILQQTD' A
#
# COMPACT_ATOMS: atom_id res chain seq x y z
N MET A 1 -24.83 5.12 7.55
CA MET A 1 -23.61 4.83 6.77
C MET A 1 -22.43 5.01 7.72
N LYS A 2 -21.45 4.08 7.76
CA LYS A 2 -20.23 4.28 8.56
C LYS A 2 -19.42 5.44 7.96
N ASN A 3 -18.86 6.31 8.81
CA ASN A 3 -17.91 7.34 8.36
C ASN A 3 -16.63 6.65 7.89
N ILE A 4 -16.16 7.02 6.69
CA ILE A 4 -14.88 6.56 6.13
C ILE A 4 -13.87 7.70 6.27
N ASN A 5 -12.69 7.41 6.80
CA ASN A 5 -11.61 8.38 6.90
C ASN A 5 -10.83 8.44 5.58
N ILE A 6 -10.72 9.64 5.00
CA ILE A 6 -9.92 9.87 3.80
C ILE A 6 -8.57 10.45 4.19
N LYS A 7 -7.49 9.79 3.77
CA LYS A 7 -6.11 10.23 3.99
C LYS A 7 -5.46 10.63 2.67
N ASN A 8 -5.06 11.88 2.55
CA ASN A 8 -4.24 12.35 1.43
C ASN A 8 -2.78 12.40 1.89
N LEU A 9 -1.94 11.49 1.38
CA LEU A 9 -0.56 11.31 1.85
C LEU A 9 0.49 11.92 0.89
N GLY A 10 0.10 12.34 -0.32
CA GLY A 10 1.02 12.90 -1.31
C GLY A 10 1.99 11.86 -1.87
N LEU A 11 3.21 12.27 -2.22
CA LEU A 11 4.24 11.39 -2.74
C LEU A 11 4.92 10.60 -1.61
N GLN A 12 4.95 9.27 -1.70
CA GLN A 12 5.40 8.38 -0.64
C GLN A 12 6.24 7.20 -1.14
N ASP A 13 7.13 6.70 -0.29
CA ASP A 13 7.81 5.43 -0.53
C ASP A 13 6.84 4.23 -0.46
N TYR A 14 6.96 3.29 -1.39
CA TYR A 14 6.05 2.14 -1.48
C TYR A 14 6.14 1.24 -0.26
N GLN A 15 7.35 0.91 0.20
CA GLN A 15 7.55 -0.06 1.26
C GLN A 15 7.03 0.48 2.60
N ILE A 16 7.24 1.77 2.87
CA ILE A 16 6.73 2.44 4.07
C ILE A 16 5.19 2.38 4.11
N VAL A 17 4.53 2.81 3.03
CA VAL A 17 3.06 2.82 2.98
C VAL A 17 2.50 1.40 3.04
N PHE A 18 3.12 0.45 2.35
CA PHE A 18 2.72 -0.95 2.40
C PHE A 18 2.79 -1.53 3.82
N ASN A 19 3.88 -1.29 4.54
CA ASN A 19 4.03 -1.73 5.93
C ASN A 19 2.96 -1.08 6.82
N ASN A 20 2.73 0.22 6.69
CA ASN A 20 1.71 0.94 7.46
C ASN A 20 0.30 0.40 7.18
N MET A 21 -0.04 0.10 5.93
CA MET A 21 -1.33 -0.51 5.57
C MET A 21 -1.51 -1.90 6.20
N ARG A 22 -0.44 -2.71 6.20
CA ARG A 22 -0.46 -4.03 6.85
C ARG A 22 -0.63 -3.91 8.36
N GLU A 23 0.11 -3.02 9.00
CA GLU A 23 0.04 -2.79 10.44
C GLU A 23 -1.36 -2.28 10.85
N PHE A 24 -1.90 -1.30 10.12
CA PHE A 24 -3.28 -0.83 10.31
C PHE A 24 -4.29 -1.98 10.23
N THR A 25 -4.14 -2.86 9.22
CA THR A 25 -5.04 -4.00 9.03
C THR A 25 -4.86 -5.09 10.08
N GLN A 26 -3.65 -5.26 10.62
CA GLN A 26 -3.39 -6.22 11.70
C GLN A 26 -3.96 -5.78 13.04
N ASN A 27 -3.97 -4.47 13.30
CA ASN A 27 -4.39 -3.89 14.57
C ASN A 27 -5.86 -3.42 14.59
N ARG A 28 -6.59 -3.50 13.47
CA ARG A 28 -7.99 -3.07 13.40
C ARG A 28 -8.93 -4.02 14.17
N ASP A 29 -9.95 -3.43 14.77
CA ASP A 29 -11.07 -4.12 15.41
C ASP A 29 -12.44 -3.62 14.89
N GLU A 30 -13.53 -4.05 15.52
CA GLU A 30 -14.90 -3.67 15.14
C GLU A 30 -15.19 -2.16 15.25
N SER A 31 -14.44 -1.46 16.13
CA SER A 31 -14.55 -0.04 16.40
C SER A 31 -13.70 0.82 15.47
N THR A 32 -12.71 0.21 14.80
CA THR A 32 -11.78 0.91 13.90
C THR A 32 -12.52 1.35 12.63
N PRO A 33 -12.56 2.67 12.32
CA PRO A 33 -13.17 3.16 11.08
C PRO A 33 -12.42 2.68 9.84
N ASP A 34 -13.13 2.51 8.73
CA ASP A 34 -12.49 2.23 7.45
C ASP A 34 -11.71 3.46 6.98
N GLU A 35 -10.56 3.23 6.33
CA GLU A 35 -9.72 4.28 5.76
C GLU A 35 -9.51 4.08 4.26
N ILE A 36 -9.51 5.18 3.50
CA ILE A 36 -9.08 5.24 2.09
C ILE A 36 -7.84 6.13 2.02
N TRP A 37 -6.74 5.58 1.52
CA TRP A 37 -5.45 6.27 1.44
C TRP A 37 -5.18 6.65 -0.03
N ILE A 38 -5.01 7.95 -0.27
CA ILE A 38 -4.79 8.55 -1.59
C ILE A 38 -3.38 9.12 -1.63
N LEU A 39 -2.57 8.64 -2.57
CA LEU A 39 -1.15 8.97 -2.66
C LEU A 39 -0.58 8.66 -4.05
N GLU A 40 0.67 9.09 -4.24
CA GLU A 40 1.51 8.74 -5.37
C GLU A 40 2.80 8.06 -4.85
N HIS A 41 3.42 7.21 -5.66
CA HIS A 41 4.69 6.57 -5.29
C HIS A 41 5.85 7.08 -6.15
N PHE A 42 7.05 7.07 -5.58
CA PHE A 42 8.27 7.11 -6.39
C PHE A 42 8.28 5.95 -7.40
N PRO A 43 8.99 6.07 -8.54
CA PRO A 43 9.04 5.03 -9.56
C PRO A 43 9.46 3.68 -8.95
N VAL A 44 8.58 2.69 -9.05
CA VAL A 44 8.78 1.37 -8.45
C VAL A 44 8.04 0.31 -9.26
N PHE A 45 8.68 -0.82 -9.51
CA PHE A 45 8.00 -2.03 -10.00
C PHE A 45 7.51 -2.84 -8.81
N THR A 46 6.28 -3.33 -8.86
CA THR A 46 5.72 -4.20 -7.82
C THR A 46 5.26 -5.50 -8.46
N GLN A 47 5.39 -6.60 -7.72
CA GLN A 47 5.03 -7.92 -8.21
C GLN A 47 3.97 -8.53 -7.31
N GLY A 48 2.77 -8.71 -7.85
CA GLY A 48 1.68 -9.39 -7.16
C GLY A 48 1.91 -10.90 -7.03
N LYS A 49 1.03 -11.61 -6.32
CA LYS A 49 1.14 -13.06 -6.07
C LYS A 49 1.23 -13.94 -7.34
N GLY A 50 0.70 -13.48 -8.47
CA GLY A 50 0.79 -14.17 -9.76
C GLY A 50 1.96 -13.70 -10.64
N GLY A 51 2.78 -12.77 -10.17
CA GLY A 51 3.91 -12.27 -10.93
C GLY A 51 5.05 -13.28 -10.90
N LYS A 52 5.53 -13.65 -12.08
CA LYS A 52 6.70 -14.52 -12.23
C LYS A 52 7.96 -13.70 -12.42
N ALA A 53 9.06 -14.11 -11.80
CA ALA A 53 10.36 -13.44 -11.91
C ALA A 53 10.82 -13.27 -13.37
N GLU A 54 10.44 -14.19 -14.25
CA GLU A 54 10.72 -14.16 -15.70
C GLU A 54 10.09 -12.96 -16.45
N HIS A 55 9.14 -12.24 -15.85
CA HIS A 55 8.55 -11.03 -16.45
C HIS A 55 9.34 -9.74 -16.13
N ILE A 56 10.39 -9.82 -15.32
CA ILE A 56 11.27 -8.68 -15.03
C ILE A 56 12.36 -8.63 -16.09
N LEU A 57 12.26 -7.65 -17.00
CA LEU A 57 13.17 -7.49 -18.14
C LEU A 57 14.57 -6.98 -17.74
N GLN A 58 14.70 -6.39 -16.55
CA GLN A 58 15.95 -5.82 -16.05
C GLN A 58 15.99 -5.96 -14.53
N GLN A 59 16.97 -6.70 -14.00
CA GLN A 59 17.21 -6.79 -12.56
C GLN A 59 18.10 -5.62 -12.14
N THR A 60 17.77 -4.97 -11.04
CA THR A 60 18.66 -4.04 -10.35
C THR A 60 19.43 -4.81 -9.29
N ASP A 61 20.75 -4.55 -9.17
CA ASP A 61 21.61 -5.09 -8.10
C ASP A 61 21.14 -4.67 -6.70
#